data_AF-A0A382TT76-F1
#
_entry.id   AF-A0A382TT76-F1
#
_cell.length_a   1.000
_cell.length_b   1.000
_cell.length_c   1.000
_cell.angle_alpha   90.00
_cell.angle_beta   90.00
_cell.angle_gamma   90.00
#
_symmetry.space_group_name_H-M   'P 1'
#
loop_
_entity.id
_entity.type
_entity.pdbx_description
1 polymer ?
#
loop_
_entity_poly.entity_id
_entity_poly.type
_entity_poly.pdbx_seq_one_letter_code
_entity_poly.pdbx_strand_id
1 'polypeptide(L)'
;SSGNHSLSFDGVDDYVELTDMDLLQNFTLMSWVYNTDFSSPNNIISKLNNPGGYALLISAGNGLIYGHTKITSESDGVCVSNTVIPLNQWTHISMTFNNGNLSFYVNGDSVYNCDGIANASDNSDKVFIGKASRFADDYIDPEFFNGSLDDISIWDVALTESQIQSFMTTSPTGSESGLVGYWNFNEGTGSTLTDQTSNGNDGTINGGATWSTDTPDPATYYVATDGSDNNDGSSSSPFATIQKGINIASNGDTVLVAAGTYVENINYNGKNIVVGSLYLTTSDTSYISSTIIDGNQDG
;
A
#
# COMPACT_ATOMS: atom_id res chain seq x y z
N SER A 1 5.24 -6.22 3.36
CA SER A 1 4.53 -7.46 3.70
C SER A 1 5.55 -8.61 3.71
N SER A 2 5.22 -9.78 4.24
CA SER A 2 5.96 -11.04 3.99
C SER A 2 5.12 -12.03 3.19
N GLY A 3 4.14 -11.49 2.46
CA GLY A 3 3.24 -12.26 1.61
C GLY A 3 3.95 -12.70 0.34
N ASN A 4 3.50 -13.80 -0.23
CA ASN A 4 4.07 -14.39 -1.44
C ASN A 4 3.09 -14.37 -2.61
N HIS A 5 1.92 -13.75 -2.43
CA HIS A 5 0.99 -13.46 -3.52
C HIS A 5 0.32 -12.09 -3.37
N SER A 6 -0.18 -11.59 -4.50
CA SER A 6 -1.11 -10.47 -4.62
C SER A 6 -2.27 -10.91 -5.52
N LEU A 7 -3.28 -10.05 -5.72
CA LEU A 7 -4.33 -10.29 -6.72
C LEU A 7 -4.23 -9.26 -7.85
N SER A 8 -4.22 -9.77 -9.09
CA SER A 8 -4.18 -9.00 -10.33
C SER A 8 -5.59 -8.78 -10.86
N PHE A 9 -5.83 -7.56 -11.35
CA PHE A 9 -7.07 -7.06 -11.92
C PHE A 9 -6.78 -6.46 -13.31
N ASP A 10 -7.63 -6.73 -14.29
CA ASP A 10 -7.41 -6.35 -15.69
C ASP A 10 -8.04 -5.02 -16.14
N GLY A 11 -8.77 -4.34 -15.25
CA GLY A 11 -9.48 -3.09 -15.56
C GLY A 11 -10.77 -3.25 -16.37
N VAL A 12 -11.29 -4.48 -16.52
CA VAL A 12 -12.48 -4.77 -17.34
C VAL A 12 -13.66 -5.24 -16.50
N ASP A 13 -13.53 -6.32 -15.74
CA ASP A 13 -14.62 -6.87 -14.93
C ASP A 13 -14.20 -7.52 -13.60
N ASP A 14 -12.92 -7.40 -13.25
CA ASP A 14 -12.29 -7.98 -12.07
C ASP A 14 -12.63 -7.25 -10.76
N TYR A 15 -13.07 -7.99 -9.74
CA TYR A 15 -13.31 -7.44 -8.40
C TYR A 15 -13.39 -8.52 -7.31
N VAL A 16 -13.32 -8.08 -6.05
CA VAL A 16 -13.71 -8.88 -4.89
C VAL A 16 -14.97 -8.28 -4.26
N GLU A 17 -15.97 -9.10 -4.02
CA GLU A 17 -17.18 -8.74 -3.26
C GLU A 17 -17.02 -9.16 -1.80
N LEU A 18 -17.19 -8.20 -0.89
CA LEU A 18 -17.15 -8.42 0.56
C LEU A 18 -18.55 -8.28 1.16
N THR A 19 -18.65 -8.54 2.47
CA THR A 19 -19.84 -8.23 3.27
C THR A 19 -20.07 -6.72 3.41
N ASP A 20 -21.23 -6.37 3.96
CA ASP A 20 -21.56 -5.00 4.34
C ASP A 20 -20.78 -4.60 5.59
N MET A 21 -20.13 -3.43 5.57
CA MET A 21 -19.32 -2.89 6.66
C MET A 21 -19.52 -1.38 6.75
N ASP A 22 -20.12 -0.90 7.83
CA ASP A 22 -20.42 0.52 7.98
C ASP A 22 -19.34 1.28 8.74
N LEU A 23 -18.79 2.29 8.07
CA LEU A 23 -17.86 3.25 8.64
C LEU A 23 -18.56 4.62 8.67
N LEU A 24 -18.50 5.29 9.82
CA LEU A 24 -19.24 6.54 10.04
C LEU A 24 -18.28 7.74 10.14
N GLN A 25 -17.81 8.05 11.34
CA GLN A 25 -17.13 9.31 11.60
C GLN A 25 -15.62 9.15 11.72
N ASN A 26 -15.13 7.95 12.05
CA ASN A 26 -13.71 7.66 12.17
C ASN A 26 -13.41 6.36 11.46
N PHE A 27 -12.43 6.33 10.58
CA PHE A 27 -11.98 5.10 9.93
C PHE A 27 -10.65 5.28 9.21
N THR A 28 -10.02 4.16 8.85
CA THR A 28 -8.82 4.12 8.02
C THR A 28 -8.97 3.04 6.95
N LEU A 29 -8.59 3.34 5.71
CA LEU A 29 -8.47 2.36 4.62
C LEU A 29 -7.00 2.33 4.19
N MET A 30 -6.42 1.14 4.04
CA MET A 30 -5.01 0.94 3.65
C MET A 30 -4.90 -0.15 2.59
N SER A 31 -3.95 -0.01 1.66
CA SER A 31 -3.62 -1.03 0.66
C SER A 31 -2.22 -0.79 0.11
N TRP A 32 -1.51 -1.87 -0.23
CA TRP A 32 -0.47 -1.80 -1.25
C TRP A 32 -1.14 -1.83 -2.63
N VAL A 33 -0.68 -0.97 -3.54
CA VAL A 33 -1.23 -0.85 -4.89
C VAL A 33 -0.11 -0.83 -5.93
N TYR A 34 -0.29 -1.56 -7.02
CA TYR A 34 0.53 -1.51 -8.23
C TYR A 34 -0.38 -1.14 -9.39
N ASN A 35 -0.39 0.14 -9.79
CA ASN A 35 -1.31 0.65 -10.81
C ASN A 35 -0.62 0.69 -12.19
N THR A 36 -1.27 0.27 -13.27
CA THR A 36 -0.62 0.11 -14.59
C THR A 36 -0.95 1.21 -15.60
N ASP A 37 -2.11 1.87 -15.48
CA ASP A 37 -2.48 3.04 -16.28
C ASP A 37 -3.50 3.98 -15.59
N PHE A 38 -3.75 5.14 -16.18
CA PHE A 38 -4.77 6.09 -15.73
C PHE A 38 -5.85 6.33 -16.80
N SER A 39 -6.14 5.34 -17.64
CA SER A 39 -7.14 5.46 -18.72
C SER A 39 -8.55 5.62 -18.17
N SER A 40 -8.82 5.02 -17.01
CA SER A 40 -10.05 5.10 -16.22
C SER A 40 -9.73 5.40 -14.75
N PRO A 41 -10.74 5.76 -13.93
CA PRO A 41 -10.58 5.78 -12.48
C PRO A 41 -10.34 4.37 -11.94
N ASN A 42 -9.31 4.20 -11.13
CA ASN A 42 -8.86 2.92 -10.59
C ASN A 42 -9.38 2.78 -9.15
N ASN A 43 -10.47 2.04 -8.95
CA ASN A 43 -11.12 1.88 -7.65
C ASN A 43 -10.48 0.77 -6.82
N ILE A 44 -9.93 1.11 -5.66
CA ILE A 44 -9.23 0.14 -4.81
C ILE A 44 -10.22 -0.50 -3.85
N ILE A 45 -10.94 0.33 -3.09
CA ILE A 45 -12.00 -0.11 -2.18
C ILE A 45 -13.16 0.88 -2.23
N SER A 46 -14.39 0.36 -2.32
CA SER A 46 -15.57 1.18 -2.55
C SER A 46 -16.81 0.58 -1.88
N LYS A 47 -17.50 1.40 -1.09
CA LYS A 47 -18.85 1.18 -0.56
C LYS A 47 -19.56 2.52 -0.54
N LEU A 48 -20.12 2.92 -1.66
CA LEU A 48 -20.53 4.29 -1.94
C LEU A 48 -21.84 4.25 -2.74
N ASN A 49 -22.94 4.59 -2.07
CA ASN A 49 -24.27 4.75 -2.69
C ASN A 49 -24.97 5.97 -2.05
N ASN A 50 -26.15 6.38 -2.54
CA ASN A 50 -26.93 7.45 -1.91
C ASN A 50 -27.52 6.97 -0.56
N PRO A 51 -27.28 7.64 0.58
CA PRO A 51 -26.76 9.00 0.74
C PRO A 51 -25.26 9.15 1.02
N GLY A 52 -24.50 8.06 1.16
CA GLY A 52 -23.04 8.14 1.30
C GLY A 52 -22.38 6.78 1.47
N GLY A 53 -21.18 6.80 2.04
CA GLY A 53 -20.38 5.61 2.28
C GLY A 53 -18.90 5.94 2.32
N TYR A 54 -18.03 5.15 1.71
CA TYR A 54 -16.62 5.46 1.60
C TYR A 54 -16.01 4.88 0.33
N ALA A 55 -15.00 5.53 -0.22
CA ALA A 55 -14.19 4.97 -1.29
C ALA A 55 -12.77 5.53 -1.28
N LEU A 56 -11.81 4.70 -1.66
CA LEU A 56 -10.43 5.08 -1.97
C LEU A 56 -10.12 4.64 -3.41
N LEU A 57 -9.70 5.60 -4.23
CA LEU A 57 -9.42 5.37 -5.65
C LEU A 57 -8.30 6.28 -6.16
N ILE A 58 -7.80 5.97 -7.36
CA ILE A 58 -6.85 6.79 -8.11
C ILE A 58 -7.56 7.34 -9.35
N SER A 59 -7.45 8.64 -9.61
CA SER A 59 -8.17 9.29 -10.71
C SER A 59 -7.57 9.01 -12.09
N ALA A 60 -8.46 9.00 -13.08
CA ALA A 60 -8.09 8.98 -14.49
C ALA A 60 -7.24 10.21 -14.89
N GLY A 61 -6.40 10.02 -15.90
CA GLY A 61 -5.59 11.03 -16.57
C GLY A 61 -4.38 11.52 -15.78
N ASN A 62 -4.52 11.80 -14.48
CA ASN A 62 -3.47 12.44 -13.67
C ASN A 62 -2.98 11.58 -12.48
N GLY A 63 -3.64 10.47 -12.16
CA GLY A 63 -3.15 9.53 -11.14
C GLY A 63 -3.19 10.06 -9.71
N LEU A 64 -4.06 11.02 -9.41
CA LEU A 64 -4.20 11.58 -8.06
C LEU A 64 -5.02 10.66 -7.15
N ILE A 65 -4.71 10.66 -5.86
CA ILE A 65 -5.49 9.91 -4.85
C ILE A 65 -6.78 10.65 -4.53
N TYR A 66 -7.89 9.92 -4.50
CA TYR A 66 -9.24 10.40 -4.21
C TYR A 66 -9.85 9.63 -3.03
N GLY A 67 -10.62 10.34 -2.23
CA GLY A 67 -11.33 9.81 -1.07
C GLY A 67 -12.75 10.32 -1.06
N HIS A 68 -13.70 9.41 -0.89
CA HIS A 68 -15.12 9.73 -0.76
C HIS A 68 -15.62 9.33 0.61
N THR A 69 -16.53 10.12 1.17
CA THR A 69 -17.36 9.80 2.34
C THR A 69 -18.85 9.93 2.03
N LYS A 70 -19.19 10.60 0.93
CA LYS A 70 -20.57 10.89 0.60
C LYS A 70 -20.79 11.05 -0.89
N ILE A 71 -21.99 10.73 -1.34
CA ILE A 71 -22.48 11.14 -2.64
C ILE A 71 -23.66 12.08 -2.40
N THR A 72 -23.46 13.36 -2.69
CA THR A 72 -24.56 14.33 -2.78
C THR A 72 -24.43 15.15 -4.07
N SER A 73 -25.44 15.96 -4.37
CA SER A 73 -25.35 16.98 -5.42
C SER A 73 -24.33 18.08 -5.11
N GLU A 74 -23.84 18.13 -3.88
CA GLU A 74 -22.78 19.00 -3.40
C GLU A 74 -21.49 18.17 -3.27
N SER A 75 -20.33 18.75 -3.55
CA SER A 75 -19.04 18.06 -3.45
C SER A 75 -18.55 17.93 -1.99
N ASP A 76 -19.46 17.77 -1.03
CA ASP A 76 -19.21 17.87 0.42
C ASP A 76 -18.48 16.65 1.00
N GLY A 77 -18.59 15.49 0.36
CA GLY A 77 -17.94 14.24 0.78
C GLY A 77 -16.72 13.83 -0.03
N VAL A 78 -16.05 14.74 -0.75
CA VAL A 78 -14.95 14.40 -1.66
C VAL A 78 -13.66 15.12 -1.26
N CYS A 79 -12.55 14.39 -1.17
CA CYS A 79 -11.21 14.95 -1.05
C CYS A 79 -10.33 14.43 -2.19
N VAL A 80 -9.56 15.33 -2.81
CA VAL A 80 -8.64 15.03 -3.91
C VAL A 80 -7.26 15.54 -3.52
N SER A 81 -6.27 14.64 -3.52
CA SER A 81 -4.88 15.01 -3.29
C SER A 81 -4.26 15.73 -4.49
N ASN A 82 -3.10 16.34 -4.30
CA ASN A 82 -2.22 16.82 -5.38
C ASN A 82 -1.05 15.86 -5.65
N THR A 83 -1.08 14.65 -5.08
CA THR A 83 -0.02 13.65 -5.15
C THR A 83 -0.34 12.63 -6.24
N VAL A 84 0.58 12.47 -7.19
CA VAL A 84 0.46 11.47 -8.25
C VAL A 84 1.05 10.15 -7.77
N ILE A 85 0.30 9.05 -7.92
CA ILE A 85 0.81 7.70 -7.68
C ILE A 85 1.66 7.27 -8.89
N PRO A 86 2.87 6.69 -8.70
CA PRO A 86 3.65 6.19 -9.81
C PRO A 86 2.99 4.96 -10.45
N LEU A 87 3.06 4.87 -11.79
CA LEU A 87 2.68 3.66 -12.50
C LEU A 87 3.77 2.61 -12.40
N ASN A 88 3.36 1.34 -12.45
CA ASN A 88 4.23 0.19 -12.51
C ASN A 88 5.20 0.10 -11.32
N GLN A 89 4.73 0.49 -10.14
CA GLN A 89 5.49 0.45 -8.89
C GLN A 89 4.55 0.22 -7.71
N TRP A 90 4.91 -0.74 -6.85
CA TRP A 90 4.22 -0.95 -5.57
C TRP A 90 4.33 0.32 -4.71
N THR A 91 3.17 0.84 -4.33
CA THR A 91 3.04 2.03 -3.50
C THR A 91 2.02 1.72 -2.40
N HIS A 92 2.37 1.97 -1.14
CA HIS A 92 1.37 1.87 -0.09
C HIS A 92 0.57 3.17 -0.04
N ILE A 93 -0.75 3.06 -0.17
CA ILE A 93 -1.63 4.22 -0.04
C ILE A 93 -2.63 4.00 1.08
N SER A 94 -2.98 5.08 1.77
CA SER A 94 -4.02 5.03 2.79
C SER A 94 -4.77 6.35 2.92
N MET A 95 -5.97 6.26 3.46
CA MET A 95 -6.75 7.40 3.91
C MET A 95 -7.21 7.21 5.34
N THR A 96 -7.15 8.29 6.13
CA THR A 96 -7.81 8.36 7.45
C THR A 96 -8.93 9.38 7.37
N PHE A 97 -10.06 9.07 7.99
CA PHE A 97 -11.15 10.01 8.22
C PHE A 97 -11.37 10.15 9.72
N ASN A 98 -11.41 11.38 10.22
CA ASN A 98 -11.62 11.69 11.63
C ASN A 98 -12.54 12.92 11.76
N ASN A 99 -13.85 12.67 11.85
CA ASN A 99 -14.90 13.66 12.04
C ASN A 99 -14.76 14.90 11.15
N GLY A 100 -14.70 14.68 9.85
CA GLY A 100 -14.63 15.72 8.82
C GLY A 100 -13.22 16.17 8.43
N ASN A 101 -12.18 15.58 9.03
CA ASN A 101 -10.81 15.67 8.56
C ASN A 101 -10.46 14.39 7.77
N LEU A 102 -10.09 14.54 6.49
CA LEU A 102 -9.65 13.44 5.63
C LEU A 102 -8.19 13.66 5.22
N SER A 103 -7.31 12.76 5.62
CA SER A 103 -5.88 12.78 5.28
C SER A 103 -5.50 11.61 4.39
N PHE A 104 -4.61 11.85 3.43
CA PHE A 104 -3.99 10.82 2.59
C PHE A 104 -2.53 10.62 2.97
N TYR A 105 -2.06 9.38 2.83
CA TYR A 105 -0.68 8.99 3.06
C TYR A 105 -0.17 8.13 1.90
N VAL A 106 1.09 8.34 1.54
CA VAL A 106 1.81 7.55 0.53
C VAL A 106 3.09 7.03 1.16
N ASN A 107 3.31 5.72 1.09
CA ASN A 107 4.44 5.04 1.73
C ASN A 107 4.59 5.39 3.23
N GLY A 108 3.46 5.62 3.89
CA GLY A 108 3.37 5.92 5.32
C GLY A 108 3.49 7.40 5.68
N ASP A 109 3.88 8.27 4.75
CA ASP A 109 4.04 9.71 5.01
C ASP A 109 2.77 10.48 4.62
N SER A 110 2.37 11.44 5.46
CA SER A 110 1.22 12.31 5.15
C SER A 110 1.50 13.19 3.94
N VAL A 111 0.63 13.17 2.92
CA VAL A 111 0.82 13.92 1.68
C VAL A 111 -0.20 15.02 1.46
N TYR A 112 -1.41 14.88 1.99
CA TYR A 112 -2.49 15.85 1.77
C TYR A 112 -3.61 15.72 2.81
N ASN A 113 -4.30 16.82 3.09
CA ASN A 113 -5.41 16.87 4.04
C ASN A 113 -6.55 17.78 3.54
N CYS A 114 -7.79 17.34 3.74
CA CYS A 114 -9.01 18.14 3.58
C CYS A 114 -9.75 18.26 4.91
N ASP A 115 -10.26 19.46 5.19
CA ASP A 115 -11.11 19.73 6.35
C ASP A 115 -12.55 20.02 5.92
N GLY A 116 -13.50 19.82 6.83
CA GLY A 116 -14.92 20.12 6.60
C GLY A 116 -15.61 19.11 5.67
N ILE A 117 -15.02 17.93 5.50
CA ILE A 117 -15.61 16.83 4.73
C ILE A 117 -16.83 16.30 5.48
N ALA A 118 -17.93 16.04 4.78
CA ALA A 118 -19.13 15.48 5.38
C ALA A 118 -18.87 14.06 5.91
N ASN A 119 -19.53 13.69 7.01
CA ASN A 119 -19.42 12.36 7.57
C ASN A 119 -19.96 11.29 6.61
N ALA A 120 -19.35 10.10 6.67
CA ALA A 120 -19.87 8.95 5.96
C ALA A 120 -21.25 8.56 6.48
N SER A 121 -22.03 7.91 5.62
CA SER A 121 -23.37 7.42 5.92
C SER A 121 -23.43 5.92 5.67
N ASP A 122 -24.14 5.24 6.54
CA ASP A 122 -24.53 3.84 6.39
C ASP A 122 -25.42 3.68 5.15
N ASN A 123 -25.21 2.56 4.46
CA ASN A 123 -26.07 2.03 3.41
C ASN A 123 -26.06 0.50 3.51
N SER A 124 -27.05 -0.22 2.98
CA SER A 124 -27.07 -1.69 3.09
C SER A 124 -26.29 -2.41 1.97
N ASP A 125 -25.38 -1.71 1.27
CA ASP A 125 -24.67 -2.28 0.12
C ASP A 125 -23.38 -2.99 0.51
N LYS A 126 -22.94 -3.85 -0.39
CA LYS A 126 -21.67 -4.56 -0.26
C LYS A 126 -20.48 -3.62 -0.43
N VAL A 127 -19.37 -3.99 0.20
CA VAL A 127 -18.06 -3.39 -0.08
C VAL A 127 -17.42 -4.14 -1.24
N PHE A 128 -16.80 -3.41 -2.15
CA PHE A 128 -16.06 -3.98 -3.26
C PHE A 128 -14.59 -3.57 -3.23
N ILE A 129 -13.71 -4.51 -3.57
CA ILE A 129 -12.31 -4.26 -3.89
C ILE A 129 -12.15 -4.36 -5.41
N GLY A 130 -11.40 -3.44 -6.02
CA GLY A 130 -11.08 -3.48 -7.46
C GLY A 130 -12.18 -2.94 -8.38
N LYS A 131 -13.31 -2.47 -7.85
CA LYS A 131 -14.33 -1.74 -8.62
C LYS A 131 -15.06 -0.70 -7.80
N ALA A 132 -15.65 0.28 -8.49
CA ALA A 132 -16.61 1.18 -7.86
C ALA A 132 -17.89 0.42 -7.47
N SER A 133 -18.38 0.68 -6.26
CA SER A 133 -19.81 0.57 -5.97
C SER A 133 -20.49 1.77 -6.64
N ARG A 134 -21.28 1.57 -7.71
CA ARG A 134 -22.07 2.64 -8.33
C ARG A 134 -23.54 2.25 -8.43
N PHE A 135 -24.36 3.28 -8.54
CA PHE A 135 -25.81 3.24 -8.41
C PHE A 135 -26.45 2.21 -9.35
N ALA A 136 -27.42 1.47 -8.82
CA ALA A 136 -28.18 0.50 -9.60
C ALA A 136 -28.99 1.11 -10.76
N ASP A 137 -29.10 2.44 -10.86
CA ASP A 137 -29.89 3.17 -11.85
C ASP A 137 -29.08 3.93 -12.93
N ASP A 138 -27.75 3.99 -12.84
CA ASP A 138 -26.91 4.67 -13.83
C ASP A 138 -26.26 3.65 -14.78
N TYR A 139 -26.59 3.72 -16.06
CA TYR A 139 -26.12 2.81 -17.13
C TYR A 139 -24.69 3.20 -17.57
N ILE A 140 -23.78 3.29 -16.61
CA ILE A 140 -22.36 3.58 -16.85
C ILE A 140 -21.56 2.39 -16.37
N ASP A 141 -20.65 1.91 -17.22
CA ASP A 141 -19.79 0.77 -16.92
C ASP A 141 -19.04 1.01 -15.59
N PRO A 142 -18.96 0.00 -14.70
CA PRO A 142 -18.26 0.16 -13.44
C PRO A 142 -16.81 0.57 -13.68
N GLU A 143 -16.29 1.45 -12.83
CA GLU A 143 -14.89 1.85 -12.86
C GLU A 143 -14.07 0.75 -12.18
N PHE A 144 -13.37 -0.05 -12.98
CA PHE A 144 -12.53 -1.16 -12.51
C PHE A 144 -11.08 -0.76 -12.33
N PHE A 145 -10.40 -1.44 -11.42
CA PHE A 145 -8.96 -1.30 -11.16
C PHE A 145 -8.16 -2.10 -12.19
N ASN A 146 -7.08 -1.49 -12.72
CA ASN A 146 -6.09 -2.16 -13.57
C ASN A 146 -4.73 -2.19 -12.87
N GLY A 147 -4.30 -3.39 -12.48
CA GLY A 147 -3.05 -3.60 -11.77
C GLY A 147 -3.13 -4.68 -10.69
N SER A 148 -2.31 -4.58 -9.65
CA SER A 148 -2.30 -5.53 -8.53
C SER A 148 -2.58 -4.84 -7.19
N LEU A 149 -3.29 -5.55 -6.30
CA LEU A 149 -3.55 -5.14 -4.92
C LEU A 149 -3.03 -6.19 -3.94
N ASP A 150 -2.54 -5.74 -2.79
CA ASP A 150 -2.13 -6.57 -1.67
C ASP A 150 -2.39 -5.84 -0.33
N ASP A 151 -2.46 -6.61 0.76
CA ASP A 151 -2.47 -6.15 2.14
C ASP A 151 -3.53 -5.05 2.41
N ILE A 152 -4.80 -5.35 2.07
CA ILE A 152 -5.93 -4.43 2.31
C ILE A 152 -6.39 -4.55 3.76
N SER A 153 -6.53 -3.42 4.44
CA SER A 153 -7.16 -3.37 5.77
C SER A 153 -8.15 -2.21 5.91
N ILE A 154 -9.20 -2.47 6.69
CA ILE A 154 -10.25 -1.52 7.05
C ILE A 154 -10.29 -1.38 8.56
N TRP A 155 -10.28 -0.15 9.05
CA TRP A 155 -10.30 0.17 10.47
C TRP A 155 -11.47 1.09 10.80
N ASP A 156 -12.15 0.90 11.94
CA ASP A 156 -13.20 1.79 12.46
C ASP A 156 -12.65 2.92 13.36
N VAL A 157 -11.33 3.11 13.29
CA VAL A 157 -10.57 4.17 13.96
C VAL A 157 -9.75 4.94 12.94
N ALA A 158 -9.54 6.22 13.20
CA ALA A 158 -8.54 7.01 12.48
C ALA A 158 -7.16 6.69 13.05
N LEU A 159 -6.35 5.93 12.32
CA LEU A 159 -4.99 5.60 12.72
C LEU A 159 -4.11 6.86 12.67
N THR A 160 -3.13 6.91 13.57
CA THR A 160 -2.06 7.91 13.50
C THR A 160 -1.06 7.56 12.40
N GLU A 161 -0.32 8.55 11.91
CA GLU A 161 0.75 8.34 10.92
C GLU A 161 1.77 7.27 11.37
N SER A 162 2.17 7.29 12.65
CA SER A 162 3.06 6.26 13.20
C SER A 162 2.45 4.85 13.18
N GLN A 163 1.13 4.73 13.36
CA GLN A 163 0.46 3.44 13.25
C GLN A 163 0.40 2.99 11.79
N ILE A 164 0.13 3.89 10.84
CA ILE A 164 0.14 3.60 9.40
C ILE A 164 1.53 3.11 8.98
N GLN A 165 2.60 3.82 9.35
CA GLN A 165 3.98 3.41 9.08
C GLN A 165 4.31 2.04 9.69
N SER A 166 3.82 1.76 10.90
CA SER A 166 4.00 0.46 11.55
C SER A 166 3.26 -0.65 10.79
N PHE A 167 1.97 -0.46 10.46
CA PHE A 167 1.16 -1.50 9.82
C PHE A 167 1.50 -1.72 8.34
N MET A 168 2.03 -0.71 7.66
CA MET A 168 2.56 -0.84 6.30
C MET A 168 3.78 -1.80 6.26
N THR A 169 4.61 -1.77 7.30
CA THR A 169 5.87 -2.55 7.36
C THR A 169 5.69 -3.88 8.07
N THR A 170 4.82 -3.93 9.07
CA THR A 170 4.46 -5.11 9.85
C THR A 170 2.97 -5.30 9.73
N SER A 171 2.57 -6.24 8.88
CA SER A 171 1.15 -6.46 8.58
C SER A 171 0.35 -6.81 9.86
N PRO A 172 -0.94 -6.44 9.93
CA PRO A 172 -1.78 -6.75 11.09
C PRO A 172 -1.87 -8.26 11.38
N THR A 173 -2.12 -8.60 12.64
CA THR A 173 -2.32 -9.98 13.09
C THR A 173 -3.78 -10.43 13.01
N GLY A 174 -4.72 -9.51 12.78
CA GLY A 174 -6.16 -9.78 12.71
C GLY A 174 -6.90 -9.61 14.04
N SER A 175 -6.20 -9.20 15.10
CA SER A 175 -6.75 -9.09 16.47
C SER A 175 -6.65 -7.69 17.07
N GLU A 176 -6.17 -6.73 16.29
CA GLU A 176 -5.97 -5.35 16.68
C GLU A 176 -7.31 -4.66 16.98
N SER A 177 -7.33 -3.82 18.02
CA SER A 177 -8.51 -3.02 18.34
C SER A 177 -8.85 -2.08 17.20
N GLY A 178 -10.10 -2.15 16.74
CA GLY A 178 -10.65 -1.33 15.67
C GLY A 178 -10.33 -1.82 14.26
N LEU A 179 -9.70 -2.98 14.11
CA LEU A 179 -9.57 -3.64 12.81
C LEU A 179 -10.88 -4.34 12.46
N VAL A 180 -11.52 -3.90 11.38
CA VAL A 180 -12.81 -4.42 10.90
C VAL A 180 -12.62 -5.60 9.96
N GLY A 181 -11.61 -5.52 9.09
CA GLY A 181 -11.26 -6.60 8.17
C GLY A 181 -9.82 -6.42 7.67
N TYR A 182 -9.14 -7.55 7.47
CA TYR A 182 -7.80 -7.59 6.92
C TYR A 182 -7.67 -8.74 5.93
N TRP A 183 -7.25 -8.44 4.71
CA TRP A 183 -7.01 -9.42 3.66
C TRP A 183 -5.56 -9.29 3.20
N ASN A 184 -4.80 -10.38 3.36
CA ASN A 184 -3.34 -10.42 3.12
C ASN A 184 -2.96 -11.02 1.75
N PHE A 185 -3.96 -11.41 0.96
CA PHE A 185 -3.81 -11.91 -0.41
C PHE A 185 -2.87 -13.11 -0.58
N ASN A 186 -2.70 -13.95 0.45
CA ASN A 186 -1.71 -15.03 0.44
C ASN A 186 -2.26 -16.43 0.10
N GLU A 187 -3.55 -16.56 -0.22
CA GLU A 187 -4.15 -17.86 -0.56
C GLU A 187 -3.56 -18.48 -1.83
N GLY A 188 -3.21 -17.65 -2.81
CA GLY A 188 -2.54 -18.04 -4.06
C GLY A 188 -3.36 -18.93 -5.00
N THR A 189 -4.55 -19.38 -4.58
CA THR A 189 -5.47 -20.22 -5.37
C THR A 189 -6.91 -20.06 -4.89
N GLY A 190 -7.87 -20.49 -5.71
CA GLY A 190 -9.30 -20.44 -5.38
C GLY A 190 -9.93 -19.07 -5.61
N SER A 191 -11.19 -18.94 -5.20
CA SER A 191 -12.03 -17.75 -5.45
C SER A 191 -12.47 -17.06 -4.15
N THR A 192 -11.78 -17.33 -3.04
CA THR A 192 -12.06 -16.74 -1.73
C THR A 192 -10.85 -15.95 -1.29
N LEU A 193 -11.08 -14.70 -0.87
CA LEU A 193 -10.12 -13.84 -0.22
C LEU A 193 -10.44 -13.83 1.28
N THR A 194 -9.63 -14.45 2.11
CA THR A 194 -9.98 -14.74 3.51
C THR A 194 -9.73 -13.52 4.39
N ASP A 195 -10.73 -13.15 5.19
CA ASP A 195 -10.58 -12.17 6.26
C ASP A 195 -9.76 -12.80 7.39
N GLN A 196 -8.60 -12.21 7.67
CA GLN A 196 -7.68 -12.67 8.71
C GLN A 196 -8.16 -12.32 10.13
N THR A 197 -9.23 -11.53 10.26
CA THR A 197 -9.86 -11.24 11.55
C THR A 197 -10.86 -12.34 11.95
N SER A 198 -11.36 -12.28 13.18
CA SER A 198 -12.47 -13.14 13.62
C SER A 198 -13.86 -12.68 13.14
N ASN A 199 -13.95 -11.62 12.31
CA ASN A 199 -15.22 -11.01 11.92
C ASN A 199 -15.89 -11.74 10.75
N GLY A 200 -15.14 -12.55 10.00
CA GLY A 200 -15.69 -13.42 8.95
C GLY A 200 -16.15 -12.65 7.72
N ASN A 201 -15.48 -11.55 7.39
CA ASN A 201 -15.77 -10.74 6.21
C ASN A 201 -15.07 -11.29 4.94
N ASP A 202 -15.09 -12.61 4.76
CA ASP A 202 -14.45 -13.25 3.60
C ASP A 202 -15.00 -12.69 2.28
N GLY A 203 -14.08 -12.43 1.36
CA GLY A 203 -14.38 -11.93 0.02
C GLY A 203 -14.57 -13.03 -1.01
N THR A 204 -15.41 -12.77 -2.00
CA THR A 204 -15.56 -13.61 -3.21
C THR A 204 -14.89 -12.94 -4.40
N ILE A 205 -13.96 -13.63 -5.04
CA ILE A 205 -13.21 -13.15 -6.21
C ILE A 205 -14.03 -13.40 -7.49
N ASN A 206 -14.19 -12.38 -8.33
CA ASN A 206 -15.03 -12.37 -9.54
C ASN A 206 -14.29 -11.76 -10.74
N GLY A 207 -14.92 -11.82 -11.93
CA GLY A 207 -14.42 -11.22 -13.18
C GLY A 207 -13.36 -12.05 -13.92
N GLY A 208 -12.49 -12.70 -13.17
CA GLY A 208 -11.31 -13.34 -13.75
C GLY A 208 -10.02 -13.00 -13.01
N ALA A 209 -10.10 -12.13 -12.01
CA ALA A 209 -8.99 -11.72 -11.16
C ALA A 209 -8.13 -12.93 -10.73
N THR A 210 -6.82 -12.80 -10.92
CA THR A 210 -5.89 -13.92 -10.79
C THR A 210 -4.85 -13.65 -9.72
N TRP A 211 -4.48 -14.71 -9.00
CA TRP A 211 -3.36 -14.66 -8.07
C TRP A 211 -2.05 -14.43 -8.82
N SER A 212 -1.24 -13.49 -8.32
CA SER A 212 0.09 -13.16 -8.83
C SER A 212 1.15 -13.44 -7.77
N THR A 213 2.38 -13.65 -8.21
CA THR A 213 3.57 -13.72 -7.32
C THR A 213 4.36 -12.42 -7.29
N ASP A 214 3.90 -11.41 -8.04
CA ASP A 214 4.40 -10.04 -7.90
C ASP A 214 3.75 -9.43 -6.67
N THR A 215 4.55 -9.14 -5.64
CA THR A 215 4.11 -8.64 -4.34
C THR A 215 4.84 -7.36 -3.98
N PRO A 216 4.28 -6.54 -3.06
CA PRO A 216 5.00 -5.47 -2.36
C PRO A 216 6.03 -6.09 -1.39
N ASP A 217 6.98 -6.84 -1.93
CA ASP A 217 8.12 -7.35 -1.20
C ASP A 217 9.02 -6.17 -0.82
N PRO A 218 9.56 -6.15 0.41
CA PRO A 218 10.59 -5.20 0.75
C PRO A 218 11.76 -5.37 -0.23
N ALA A 219 12.10 -4.29 -0.93
CA ALA A 219 13.12 -4.33 -1.94
C ALA A 219 14.46 -4.67 -1.29
N THR A 220 15.24 -5.52 -1.94
CA THR A 220 16.64 -5.72 -1.57
C THR A 220 17.53 -4.94 -2.53
N TYR A 221 18.14 -3.87 -2.03
CA TYR A 221 19.12 -3.08 -2.76
C TYR A 221 20.53 -3.58 -2.45
N TYR A 222 21.33 -3.78 -3.49
CA TYR A 222 22.69 -4.28 -3.40
C TYR A 222 23.70 -3.14 -3.45
N VAL A 223 24.69 -3.19 -2.56
CA VAL A 223 25.79 -2.24 -2.49
C VAL A 223 27.11 -2.99 -2.63
N ALA A 224 27.99 -2.54 -3.52
CA ALA A 224 29.30 -3.16 -3.76
C ALA A 224 30.36 -2.07 -3.99
N THR A 225 31.60 -2.29 -3.54
CA THR A 225 32.68 -1.31 -3.68
C THR A 225 33.08 -1.04 -5.14
N ASP A 226 32.74 -1.94 -6.05
CA ASP A 226 32.92 -1.81 -7.50
C ASP A 226 31.63 -1.40 -8.24
N GLY A 227 30.57 -1.06 -7.50
CA GLY A 227 29.29 -0.57 -8.01
C GLY A 227 29.33 0.89 -8.47
N SER A 228 28.14 1.46 -8.72
CA SER A 228 27.95 2.86 -9.14
C SER A 228 26.63 3.40 -8.61
N ASP A 229 26.65 4.61 -8.04
CA ASP A 229 25.43 5.26 -7.53
C ASP A 229 24.45 5.74 -8.62
N ASN A 230 24.85 5.58 -9.88
CA ASN A 230 23.96 5.76 -11.04
C ASN A 230 23.24 4.46 -11.44
N ASN A 231 23.57 3.32 -10.83
CA ASN A 231 22.90 2.05 -11.09
C ASN A 231 21.50 2.01 -10.44
N ASP A 232 20.77 0.92 -10.68
CA ASP A 232 19.43 0.69 -10.10
C ASP A 232 19.46 0.01 -8.72
N GLY A 233 20.62 -0.47 -8.27
CA GLY A 233 20.77 -1.17 -7.00
C GLY A 233 20.36 -2.64 -7.06
N SER A 234 20.19 -3.22 -8.25
CA SER A 234 20.03 -4.66 -8.44
C SER A 234 21.34 -5.43 -8.14
N SER A 235 21.26 -6.75 -7.96
CA SER A 235 22.45 -7.59 -7.75
C SER A 235 23.41 -7.58 -8.94
N SER A 236 22.91 -7.36 -10.16
CA SER A 236 23.72 -7.21 -11.37
C SER A 236 24.32 -5.82 -11.55
N SER A 237 23.71 -4.80 -10.95
CA SER A 237 24.10 -3.39 -11.06
C SER A 237 23.97 -2.71 -9.68
N PRO A 238 24.88 -3.02 -8.73
CA PRO A 238 24.76 -2.52 -7.36
C PRO A 238 25.11 -1.03 -7.25
N PHE A 239 24.61 -0.37 -6.21
CA PHE A 239 25.08 0.96 -5.82
C PHE A 239 26.53 0.92 -5.32
N ALA A 240 27.24 2.04 -5.40
CA ALA A 240 28.60 2.15 -4.88
C ALA A 240 28.63 2.43 -3.37
N THR A 241 27.68 3.22 -2.88
CA THR A 241 27.64 3.69 -1.49
C THR A 241 26.46 3.12 -0.70
N ILE A 242 26.68 2.88 0.59
CA ILE A 242 25.64 2.41 1.52
C ILE A 242 24.58 3.49 1.70
N GLN A 243 25.01 4.76 1.83
CA GLN A 243 24.07 5.86 1.98
C GLN A 243 23.14 6.01 0.76
N LYS A 244 23.61 5.72 -0.46
CA LYS A 244 22.74 5.70 -1.64
C LYS A 244 21.66 4.63 -1.51
N GLY A 245 22.02 3.42 -1.11
CA GLY A 245 21.06 2.34 -0.85
C GLY A 245 20.00 2.76 0.17
N ILE A 246 20.42 3.35 1.30
CA ILE A 246 19.52 3.84 2.36
C ILE A 246 18.61 4.97 1.86
N ASN A 247 19.12 5.88 1.03
CA ASN A 247 18.34 6.98 0.49
C ASN A 247 17.21 6.49 -0.44
N ILE A 248 17.47 5.44 -1.22
CA ILE A 248 16.49 4.84 -2.14
C ILE A 248 15.51 3.91 -1.42
N ALA A 249 15.99 3.15 -0.43
CA ALA A 249 15.18 2.22 0.34
C ALA A 249 13.97 2.89 1.03
N SER A 250 12.83 2.22 1.04
CA SER A 250 11.65 2.55 1.83
C SER A 250 11.61 1.71 3.11
N ASN A 251 10.75 2.06 4.08
CA ASN A 251 10.63 1.27 5.30
C ASN A 251 10.27 -0.19 4.98
N GLY A 252 10.94 -1.15 5.63
CA GLY A 252 10.84 -2.59 5.38
C GLY A 252 11.97 -3.14 4.49
N ASP A 253 12.54 -2.31 3.62
CA ASP A 253 13.56 -2.74 2.65
C ASP A 253 14.86 -3.23 3.30
N THR A 254 15.64 -3.98 2.53
CA THR A 254 16.98 -4.43 2.90
C THR A 254 18.03 -3.79 2.00
N VAL A 255 19.05 -3.18 2.59
CA VAL A 255 20.29 -2.81 1.90
C VAL A 255 21.33 -3.89 2.20
N LEU A 256 21.60 -4.71 1.21
CA LEU A 256 22.52 -5.84 1.30
C LEU A 256 23.92 -5.44 0.79
N VAL A 257 24.88 -5.41 1.70
CA VAL A 257 26.22 -4.88 1.46
C VAL A 257 27.22 -6.01 1.20
N ALA A 258 27.91 -5.95 0.07
CA ALA A 258 28.95 -6.89 -0.30
C ALA A 258 30.18 -6.79 0.62
N ALA A 259 31.09 -7.76 0.52
CA ALA A 259 32.38 -7.67 1.20
C ALA A 259 33.19 -6.49 0.65
N GLY A 260 33.81 -5.72 1.54
CA GLY A 260 34.52 -4.50 1.18
C GLY A 260 34.70 -3.56 2.37
N THR A 261 35.42 -2.47 2.16
CA THR A 261 35.56 -1.37 3.12
C THR A 261 34.88 -0.13 2.56
N TYR A 262 33.88 0.36 3.27
CA TYR A 262 33.07 1.51 2.91
C TYR A 262 33.41 2.66 3.86
N VAL A 263 34.01 3.72 3.33
CA VAL A 263 34.37 4.90 4.12
C VAL A 263 33.21 5.89 4.09
N GLU A 264 32.28 5.76 5.03
CA GLU A 264 30.99 6.47 5.03
C GLU A 264 30.48 6.74 6.46
N ASN A 265 29.79 7.87 6.63
CA ASN A 265 28.99 8.17 7.81
C ASN A 265 27.51 7.95 7.47
N ILE A 266 26.95 6.86 7.97
CA ILE A 266 25.60 6.39 7.61
C ILE A 266 24.53 7.10 8.44
N ASN A 267 23.49 7.59 7.76
CA ASN A 267 22.27 8.10 8.36
C ASN A 267 21.05 7.34 7.80
N TYR A 268 20.30 6.69 8.69
CA TYR A 268 19.07 5.96 8.35
C TYR A 268 17.90 6.88 7.97
N ASN A 269 18.02 8.20 8.19
CA ASN A 269 16.98 9.19 7.89
C ASN A 269 15.63 8.89 8.55
N GLY A 270 15.65 8.25 9.73
CA GLY A 270 14.45 7.82 10.45
C GLY A 270 13.75 6.58 9.85
N LYS A 271 14.33 5.95 8.83
CA LYS A 271 13.73 4.78 8.17
C LYS A 271 13.92 3.49 8.98
N ASN A 272 12.89 2.66 8.99
CA ASN A 272 12.90 1.31 9.55
C ASN A 272 13.31 0.31 8.45
N ILE A 273 14.61 0.15 8.22
CA ILE A 273 15.18 -0.73 7.17
C ILE A 273 16.24 -1.66 7.77
N VAL A 274 16.55 -2.74 7.05
CA VAL A 274 17.67 -3.63 7.38
C VAL A 274 18.88 -3.23 6.55
N VAL A 275 20.00 -2.90 7.18
CA VAL A 275 21.30 -2.80 6.50
C VAL A 275 22.17 -3.93 7.03
N GLY A 276 22.61 -4.83 6.15
CA GLY A 276 23.36 -6.00 6.57
C GLY A 276 24.23 -6.57 5.46
N SER A 277 25.18 -7.42 5.83
CA SER A 277 26.04 -8.08 4.85
C SER A 277 25.30 -9.23 4.16
N LEU A 278 25.91 -9.78 3.11
CA LEU A 278 25.45 -10.99 2.41
C LEU A 278 25.23 -12.21 3.33
N TYR A 279 25.66 -12.17 4.61
CA TYR A 279 25.27 -13.15 5.62
C TYR A 279 23.75 -13.35 5.70
N LEU A 280 22.95 -12.28 5.57
CA LEU A 280 21.49 -12.34 5.71
C LEU A 280 20.82 -13.29 4.70
N THR A 281 21.44 -13.48 3.53
CA THR A 281 20.89 -14.35 2.47
C THR A 281 21.69 -15.63 2.26
N THR A 282 22.99 -15.63 2.61
CA THR A 282 23.88 -16.78 2.37
C THR A 282 24.11 -17.65 3.60
N SER A 283 23.84 -17.12 4.81
CA SER A 283 24.26 -17.71 6.09
C SER A 283 25.78 -17.95 6.24
N ASP A 284 26.61 -17.41 5.34
CA ASP A 284 28.07 -17.50 5.44
C ASP A 284 28.61 -16.40 6.36
N THR A 285 29.10 -16.81 7.52
CA THR A 285 29.68 -15.92 8.53
C THR A 285 30.91 -15.16 8.06
N SER A 286 31.57 -15.58 6.96
CA SER A 286 32.72 -14.87 6.40
C SER A 286 32.38 -13.43 5.99
N TYR A 287 31.14 -13.18 5.56
CA TYR A 287 30.61 -11.87 5.20
C TYR A 287 30.41 -10.93 6.38
N ILE A 288 30.37 -11.44 7.63
CA ILE A 288 30.28 -10.58 8.82
C ILE A 288 31.60 -9.83 9.00
N SER A 289 32.73 -10.53 8.85
CA SER A 289 34.06 -9.98 9.10
C SER A 289 34.67 -9.23 7.91
N SER A 290 34.15 -9.47 6.70
CA SER A 290 34.70 -8.91 5.45
C SER A 290 33.92 -7.72 4.92
N THR A 291 32.77 -7.38 5.51
CA THR A 291 32.02 -6.15 5.26
C THR A 291 32.33 -5.15 6.37
N ILE A 292 33.08 -4.10 6.06
CA ILE A 292 33.59 -3.11 7.02
C ILE A 292 33.01 -1.74 6.68
N ILE A 293 32.36 -1.11 7.65
CA ILE A 293 31.97 0.30 7.59
C ILE A 293 33.00 1.09 8.41
N ASP A 294 33.68 2.04 7.76
CA ASP A 294 34.66 2.93 8.36
C ASP A 294 34.10 4.35 8.38
N GLY A 295 33.76 4.87 9.57
CA GLY A 295 33.27 6.23 9.77
C GLY A 295 34.34 7.32 9.59
N ASN A 296 35.43 7.02 8.88
CA ASN A 296 36.58 7.90 8.67
C ASN A 296 37.21 8.39 9.99
N GLN A 297 37.08 7.63 11.08
CA GLN A 297 37.46 8.02 12.45
C GLN A 297 36.69 9.22 13.04
N ASP A 298 35.63 9.66 12.37
CA ASP A 298 34.77 10.80 12.78
C ASP A 298 33.39 10.35 13.30
N GLY A 299 33.21 9.04 13.53
CA GLY A 299 31.96 8.39 13.92
C GLY A 299 31.50 8.66 15.35
#